data_AF-A0A511HHT0-F1
#
_entry.id   AF-A0A511HHT0-F1
#
_cell.length_a   1.000
_cell.length_b   1.000
_cell.length_c   1.000
_cell.angle_alpha   90.00
_cell.angle_beta   90.00
_cell.angle_gamma   90.00
#
_symmetry.space_group_name_H-M   'P 1'
#
loop_
_entity.id
_entity.type
_entity.pdbx_description
1 polymer ?
#
loop_
_entity_poly.entity_id
_entity_poly.type
_entity_poly.pdbx_seq_one_letter_code
_entity_poly.pdbx_strand_id
1 'polypeptide(L)'
;MPTEHMKQLLAEVTAHHFPNAPATPAQIAAFEARVGWRLDADLRAFYLHCDGGTLFEPRPDQNFRILPLNEIQRARVAMRGKDDDSRGLASWWTLVYLGDSDYCLLDVAAQPGPYPILDAFHESYPRFVDPIAPSFGAWLERTLCSNNQLWWLPEPEND
;
A
#
# COMPACT_ATOMS: atom_id res chain seq x y z
N MET A 1 11.49 -16.67 1.50
CA MET A 1 11.25 -16.69 2.96
C MET A 1 11.27 -15.25 3.42
N PRO A 2 10.28 -14.78 4.21
CA PRO A 2 10.30 -13.42 4.75
C PRO A 2 11.54 -13.20 5.62
N THR A 3 12.05 -11.97 5.60
CA THR A 3 13.13 -11.54 6.50
C THR A 3 12.66 -11.62 7.95
N GLU A 4 13.58 -11.78 8.91
CA GLU A 4 13.21 -11.75 10.34
C GLU A 4 12.51 -10.44 10.73
N HIS A 5 12.94 -9.34 10.12
CA HIS A 5 12.29 -8.04 10.29
C HIS A 5 10.83 -8.06 9.84
N MET A 6 10.54 -8.58 8.64
CA MET A 6 9.16 -8.67 8.16
C MET A 6 8.30 -9.56 9.07
N LYS A 7 8.85 -10.67 9.60
CA LYS A 7 8.11 -11.50 10.56
C LYS A 7 7.72 -10.75 11.83
N GLN A 8 8.59 -9.89 12.34
CA GLN A 8 8.29 -9.04 13.51
C GLN A 8 7.18 -8.04 13.19
N LEU A 9 7.23 -7.38 12.04
CA LEU A 9 6.18 -6.46 11.60
C LEU A 9 4.83 -7.19 11.46
N LEU A 10 4.80 -8.40 10.91
CA LEU A 10 3.57 -9.19 10.77
C LEU A 10 3.00 -9.65 12.12
N ALA A 11 3.87 -9.95 13.09
CA ALA A 11 3.44 -10.26 14.46
C ALA A 11 2.77 -9.04 15.10
N GLU A 12 3.34 -7.85 14.94
CA GLU A 12 2.75 -6.58 15.40
C GLU A 12 1.37 -6.32 14.76
N VAL A 13 1.27 -6.47 13.43
CA VAL A 13 0.00 -6.38 12.67
C VAL A 13 -1.06 -7.33 13.23
N THR A 14 -0.67 -8.54 13.60
CA THR A 14 -1.62 -9.53 14.14
C THR A 14 -2.08 -9.20 15.56
N ALA A 15 -1.17 -8.68 16.37
CA ALA A 15 -1.42 -8.48 17.80
C ALA A 15 -2.23 -7.20 18.08
N HIS A 16 -1.99 -6.12 17.33
CA HIS A 16 -2.46 -4.78 17.69
C HIS A 16 -3.27 -4.06 16.60
N HIS A 17 -3.53 -4.73 15.48
CA HIS A 17 -4.24 -4.13 14.34
C HIS A 17 -5.37 -5.05 13.86
N PHE A 18 -5.95 -4.72 12.70
CA PHE A 18 -7.15 -5.38 12.18
C PHE A 18 -6.86 -6.03 10.82
N PRO A 19 -6.08 -7.13 10.77
CA PRO A 19 -5.77 -7.84 9.54
C PRO A 19 -7.00 -8.59 8.99
N ASN A 20 -7.09 -8.67 7.67
CA ASN A 20 -8.03 -9.59 7.02
C ASN A 20 -7.53 -11.04 7.11
N ALA A 21 -8.38 -11.99 6.71
CA ALA A 21 -7.94 -13.38 6.52
C ALA A 21 -6.78 -13.46 5.50
N PRO A 22 -5.82 -14.39 5.69
CA PRO A 22 -4.71 -14.59 4.76
C PRO A 22 -5.16 -14.86 3.32
N ALA A 23 -4.42 -14.35 2.33
CA ALA A 23 -4.59 -14.76 0.94
C ALA A 23 -4.01 -16.17 0.73
N THR A 24 -4.70 -16.97 -0.05
CA THR A 24 -4.18 -18.26 -0.52
C THR A 24 -3.13 -18.06 -1.62
N PRO A 25 -2.21 -19.02 -1.80
CA PRO A 25 -1.29 -18.99 -2.94
C PRO A 25 -1.99 -18.89 -4.31
N ALA A 26 -3.19 -19.48 -4.42
CA ALA A 26 -4.01 -19.40 -5.63
C ALA A 26 -4.55 -17.97 -5.88
N GLN A 27 -4.99 -17.27 -4.83
CA GLN A 27 -5.41 -15.86 -4.93
C GLN A 27 -4.23 -14.96 -5.33
N ILE A 28 -3.04 -15.20 -4.79
CA ILE A 28 -1.83 -14.46 -5.21
C ILE A 28 -1.50 -14.72 -6.68
N ALA A 29 -1.52 -15.99 -7.11
CA ALA A 29 -1.26 -16.32 -8.52
C ALA A 29 -2.28 -15.67 -9.46
N ALA A 30 -3.56 -15.68 -9.09
CA ALA A 30 -4.62 -15.02 -9.85
C ALA A 30 -4.44 -13.50 -9.90
N PHE A 31 -4.03 -12.88 -8.78
CA PHE A 31 -3.69 -11.47 -8.71
C PHE A 31 -2.54 -11.13 -9.68
N GLU A 32 -1.41 -11.83 -9.59
CA GLU A 32 -0.23 -11.58 -10.43
C GLU A 32 -0.54 -11.77 -11.92
N ALA A 33 -1.35 -12.78 -12.26
CA ALA A 33 -1.82 -12.98 -13.63
C ALA A 33 -2.72 -11.83 -14.13
N ARG A 34 -3.59 -11.29 -13.26
CA ARG A 34 -4.49 -10.16 -13.59
C ARG A 34 -3.72 -8.86 -13.80
N VAL A 35 -2.74 -8.57 -12.96
CA VAL A 35 -2.05 -7.27 -12.96
C VAL A 35 -0.81 -7.24 -13.87
N GLY A 36 -0.27 -8.42 -14.22
CA GLY A 36 0.87 -8.56 -15.12
C GLY A 36 2.23 -8.29 -14.47
N TRP A 37 2.28 -8.19 -13.15
CA TRP A 37 3.50 -8.01 -12.35
C TRP A 37 3.45 -8.92 -11.11
N ARG A 38 4.60 -9.13 -10.48
CA ARG A 38 4.76 -10.05 -9.33
C ARG A 38 4.91 -9.30 -8.01
N LEU A 39 4.28 -9.79 -6.95
CA LEU A 39 4.53 -9.32 -5.59
C LEU A 39 6.01 -9.55 -5.26
N ASP A 40 6.68 -8.54 -4.71
CA ASP A 40 8.01 -8.73 -4.14
C ASP A 40 7.95 -9.59 -2.86
N ALA A 41 9.09 -9.84 -2.25
CA ALA A 41 9.18 -10.74 -1.10
C ALA A 41 8.37 -10.24 0.11
N ASP A 42 8.37 -8.93 0.37
CA ASP A 42 7.70 -8.33 1.53
C ASP A 42 6.19 -8.31 1.32
N LEU A 43 5.73 -7.84 0.16
CA LEU A 43 4.31 -7.85 -0.19
C LEU A 43 3.75 -9.27 -0.20
N ARG A 44 4.47 -10.23 -0.80
CA ARG A 44 4.02 -11.63 -0.82
C ARG A 44 3.92 -12.20 0.60
N ALA A 45 4.88 -11.91 1.46
CA ALA A 45 4.82 -12.34 2.86
C ALA A 45 3.63 -11.72 3.59
N PHE A 46 3.38 -10.43 3.38
CA PHE A 46 2.23 -9.74 3.95
C PHE A 46 0.90 -10.33 3.48
N TYR A 47 0.70 -10.50 2.17
CA TYR A 47 -0.55 -11.02 1.62
C TYR A 47 -0.81 -12.48 2.00
N LEU A 48 0.24 -13.31 2.11
CA LEU A 48 0.12 -14.67 2.65
C LEU A 48 -0.18 -14.70 4.16
N HIS A 49 0.03 -13.59 4.86
CA HIS A 49 -0.26 -13.45 6.29
C HIS A 49 -1.63 -12.82 6.53
N CYS A 50 -2.03 -11.85 5.71
CA CYS A 50 -3.32 -11.19 5.72
C CYS A 50 -3.60 -10.53 4.37
N ASP A 51 -4.79 -10.71 3.80
CA ASP A 51 -5.18 -10.10 2.52
C ASP A 51 -5.59 -8.63 2.69
N GLY A 52 -4.63 -7.77 3.07
CA GLY A 52 -4.91 -6.41 3.50
C GLY A 52 -5.42 -6.32 4.94
N GLY A 53 -5.88 -5.14 5.33
CA GLY A 53 -6.34 -4.86 6.69
C GLY A 53 -6.38 -3.36 6.98
N THR A 54 -6.66 -3.00 8.22
CA THR A 54 -6.53 -1.62 8.69
C THR A 54 -5.52 -1.54 9.83
N LEU A 55 -4.76 -0.45 9.88
CA LEU A 55 -3.85 -0.16 10.98
C LEU A 55 -4.49 0.86 11.92
N PHE A 56 -4.11 0.75 13.20
CA PHE A 56 -4.54 1.56 14.35
C PHE A 56 -6.02 1.52 14.71
N GLU A 57 -6.91 1.76 13.75
CA GLU A 57 -8.35 1.82 13.95
C GLU A 57 -9.07 0.83 13.00
N PRO A 58 -10.21 0.27 13.41
CA PRO A 58 -11.04 -0.54 12.53
C PRO A 58 -11.78 0.35 11.52
N ARG A 59 -12.48 -0.27 10.58
CA ARG A 59 -13.38 0.47 9.69
C ARG A 59 -14.58 1.03 10.44
N PRO A 60 -15.09 2.23 10.07
CA PRO A 60 -14.65 3.06 8.94
C PRO A 60 -13.58 4.12 9.27
N ASP A 61 -13.13 4.20 10.52
CA ASP A 61 -12.38 5.35 11.06
C ASP A 61 -10.86 5.29 10.84
N GLN A 62 -10.39 4.31 10.07
CA GLN A 62 -8.96 4.11 9.81
C GLN A 62 -8.31 5.20 8.93
N ASN A 63 -7.10 5.63 9.30
CA ASN A 63 -6.25 6.43 8.41
C ASN A 63 -5.50 5.55 7.41
N PHE A 64 -5.17 4.30 7.77
CA PHE A 64 -4.38 3.42 6.93
C PHE A 64 -5.15 2.14 6.63
N ARG A 65 -5.69 2.05 5.42
CA ARG A 65 -6.34 0.84 4.91
C ARG A 65 -5.48 0.19 3.83
N ILE A 66 -4.76 -0.88 4.17
CA ILE A 66 -4.02 -1.67 3.19
C ILE A 66 -5.05 -2.48 2.38
N LEU A 67 -5.06 -2.28 1.06
CA LEU A 67 -6.08 -2.85 0.19
C LEU A 67 -5.92 -4.37 0.06
N PRO A 68 -7.02 -5.14 0.05
CA PRO A 68 -6.99 -6.54 -0.36
C PRO A 68 -6.61 -6.66 -1.84
N LEU A 69 -6.04 -7.80 -2.23
CA LEU A 69 -5.54 -8.04 -3.60
C LEU A 69 -6.58 -7.80 -4.69
N ASN A 70 -7.86 -8.04 -4.40
CA ASN A 70 -8.95 -7.85 -5.37
C ASN A 70 -9.32 -6.37 -5.60
N GLU A 71 -8.94 -5.47 -4.69
CA GLU A 71 -9.21 -4.02 -4.78
C GLU A 71 -8.02 -3.23 -5.35
N ILE A 72 -6.83 -3.84 -5.41
CA ILE A 72 -5.67 -3.21 -6.06
C ILE A 72 -5.93 -3.04 -7.56
N GLN A 73 -5.75 -1.80 -8.01
CA GLN A 73 -5.92 -1.36 -9.39
C GLN A 73 -4.90 -0.30 -9.78
N ARG A 74 -4.81 0.02 -11.08
CA ARG A 74 -3.94 1.12 -11.56
C ARG A 74 -4.41 2.43 -10.93
N ALA A 75 -3.46 3.22 -10.42
CA ALA A 75 -3.75 4.49 -9.74
C ALA A 75 -4.55 5.46 -10.64
N ARG A 76 -4.23 5.49 -11.93
CA ARG A 76 -4.96 6.29 -12.93
C ARG A 76 -6.44 5.92 -13.10
N VAL A 77 -6.79 4.66 -12.87
CA VAL A 77 -8.19 4.22 -12.84
C VAL A 77 -8.84 4.59 -11.52
N ALA A 78 -8.18 4.28 -10.39
CA ALA A 78 -8.70 4.58 -9.05
C ALA A 78 -9.01 6.06 -8.84
N MET A 79 -8.04 6.92 -9.19
CA MET A 79 -8.06 8.33 -8.82
C MET A 79 -8.71 9.20 -9.90
N ARG A 80 -8.81 8.73 -11.15
CA ARG A 80 -9.31 9.55 -12.28
C ARG A 80 -10.35 8.85 -13.17
N GLY A 81 -10.70 7.60 -12.89
CA GLY A 81 -11.72 6.84 -13.60
C GLY A 81 -11.36 6.48 -15.05
N LYS A 82 -10.11 6.69 -15.49
CA LYS A 82 -9.70 6.44 -16.88
C LYS A 82 -8.28 5.90 -16.97
N ASP A 83 -8.13 4.83 -17.76
CA ASP A 83 -6.85 4.12 -17.98
C ASP A 83 -6.10 4.67 -19.20
N ASP A 84 -5.54 5.88 -19.08
CA ASP A 84 -4.67 6.44 -20.11
C ASP A 84 -3.50 7.25 -19.50
N ASP A 85 -2.49 7.55 -20.32
CA ASP A 85 -1.25 8.17 -19.85
C ASP A 85 -1.41 9.63 -19.42
N SER A 86 -2.52 10.30 -19.75
CA SER A 86 -2.83 11.64 -19.21
C SER A 86 -3.22 11.60 -17.73
N ARG A 87 -3.49 10.41 -17.19
CA ARG A 87 -3.99 10.18 -15.83
C ARG A 87 -2.94 9.63 -14.88
N GLY A 88 -1.67 9.56 -15.28
CA GLY A 88 -0.57 9.07 -14.44
C GLY A 88 0.14 7.86 -15.06
N LEU A 89 1.26 7.48 -14.46
CA LEU A 89 2.09 6.40 -14.99
C LEU A 89 1.38 5.04 -14.92
N ALA A 90 1.61 4.22 -15.94
CA ALA A 90 1.07 2.86 -16.03
C ALA A 90 1.64 1.92 -14.95
N SER A 91 2.80 2.25 -14.38
CA SER A 91 3.47 1.49 -13.32
C SER A 91 2.97 1.80 -11.93
N TRP A 92 2.07 2.79 -11.75
CA TRP A 92 1.54 3.16 -10.44
C TRP A 92 0.25 2.40 -10.12
N TRP A 93 0.26 1.71 -8.99
CA TRP A 93 -0.85 0.91 -8.49
C TRP A 93 -1.24 1.34 -7.08
N THR A 94 -2.53 1.31 -6.76
CA THR A 94 -3.01 1.61 -5.40
C THR A 94 -2.54 0.53 -4.43
N LEU A 95 -2.12 0.90 -3.21
CA LEU A 95 -1.76 -0.06 -2.18
C LEU A 95 -2.48 0.22 -0.85
N VAL A 96 -2.44 1.47 -0.38
CA VAL A 96 -3.03 1.88 0.89
C VAL A 96 -4.00 3.01 0.61
N TYR A 97 -5.24 2.89 1.07
CA TYR A 97 -6.23 3.96 1.01
C TYR A 97 -6.16 4.78 2.30
N LEU A 98 -6.10 6.11 2.15
CA LEU A 98 -5.92 7.07 3.26
C LEU A 98 -7.18 7.86 3.59
N GLY A 99 -8.32 7.57 2.94
CA GLY A 99 -9.50 8.42 2.99
C GLY A 99 -9.55 9.39 1.80
N ASP A 100 -10.71 9.97 1.53
CA ASP A 100 -10.95 11.00 0.50
C ASP A 100 -10.38 10.75 -0.92
N SER A 101 -10.17 9.49 -1.30
CA SER A 101 -9.52 9.11 -2.58
C SER A 101 -8.01 9.34 -2.63
N ASP A 102 -7.37 9.55 -1.47
CA ASP A 102 -5.93 9.56 -1.27
C ASP A 102 -5.38 8.16 -1.11
N TYR A 103 -4.16 7.95 -1.61
CA TYR A 103 -3.51 6.65 -1.56
C TYR A 103 -2.01 6.75 -1.32
N CYS A 104 -1.47 5.75 -0.61
CA CYS A 104 -0.10 5.33 -0.88
C CYS A 104 -0.10 4.40 -2.10
N LEU A 105 0.74 4.69 -3.08
CA LEU A 105 0.90 3.92 -4.31
C LEU A 105 2.12 3.03 -4.27
N LEU A 106 2.11 2.00 -5.10
CA LEU A 106 3.23 1.13 -5.43
C LEU A 106 3.73 1.47 -6.84
N ASP A 107 5.03 1.74 -7.02
CA ASP A 107 5.62 1.86 -8.36
C ASP A 107 6.30 0.57 -8.80
N VAL A 108 5.69 -0.13 -9.76
CA VAL A 108 6.21 -1.41 -10.29
C VAL A 108 7.07 -1.22 -11.53
N ALA A 109 7.64 -0.04 -11.79
CA ALA A 109 8.53 0.19 -12.92
C ALA A 109 9.82 -0.64 -12.82
N ALA A 110 10.36 -0.79 -11.60
CA ALA A 110 11.59 -1.52 -11.32
C ALA A 110 11.29 -3.00 -10.99
N GLN A 111 10.76 -3.76 -11.96
CA GLN A 111 10.48 -5.18 -11.78
C GLN A 111 11.69 -6.10 -12.04
N PRO A 112 11.95 -7.12 -11.20
CA PRO A 112 11.29 -7.38 -9.90
C PRO A 112 11.77 -6.40 -8.83
N GLY A 113 10.92 -6.13 -7.82
CA GLY A 113 11.14 -5.14 -6.77
C GLY A 113 12.42 -5.31 -5.90
N PRO A 114 12.58 -4.52 -4.83
CA PRO A 114 11.54 -3.83 -4.07
C PRO A 114 10.92 -2.65 -4.81
N TYR A 115 9.62 -2.47 -4.62
CA TYR A 115 8.87 -1.35 -5.21
C TYR A 115 8.78 -0.19 -4.23
N PRO A 116 9.13 1.05 -4.64
CA PRO A 116 8.98 2.20 -3.77
C PRO A 116 7.49 2.49 -3.53
N ILE A 117 7.21 3.02 -2.34
CA ILE A 117 5.89 3.51 -1.94
C ILE A 117 5.87 5.02 -2.15
N LEU A 118 4.81 5.48 -2.82
CA LEU A 118 4.62 6.89 -3.17
C LEU A 118 3.42 7.46 -2.41
N ASP A 119 3.47 8.74 -2.06
CA ASP A 119 2.30 9.50 -1.63
C ASP A 119 1.55 10.07 -2.83
N ALA A 120 0.23 9.89 -2.87
CA ALA A 120 -0.62 10.39 -3.94
C ALA A 120 -1.88 11.05 -3.37
N PHE A 121 -1.77 12.37 -3.23
CA PHE A 121 -2.88 13.24 -2.88
C PHE A 121 -3.82 13.45 -4.07
N HIS A 122 -5.11 13.23 -3.86
CA HIS A 122 -6.13 13.16 -4.89
C HIS A 122 -6.35 14.48 -5.63
N GLU A 123 -6.06 15.65 -5.06
CA GLU A 123 -6.22 16.94 -5.75
C GLU A 123 -5.05 17.22 -6.70
N SER A 124 -3.85 16.80 -6.31
CA SER A 124 -2.60 17.10 -7.02
C SER A 124 -2.22 16.03 -8.04
N TYR A 125 -2.72 14.81 -7.89
CA TYR A 125 -2.44 13.69 -8.79
C TYR A 125 -2.82 13.99 -10.26
N PRO A 126 -2.08 13.53 -11.28
CA PRO A 126 -0.78 12.85 -11.20
C PRO A 126 0.42 13.82 -11.21
N ARG A 127 0.21 15.13 -10.97
CA ARG A 127 1.27 16.14 -11.13
C ARG A 127 2.30 16.11 -10.02
N PHE A 128 1.87 15.81 -8.79
CA PHE A 128 2.72 15.72 -7.61
C PHE A 128 2.49 14.35 -6.96
N VAL A 129 3.52 13.50 -7.01
CA VAL A 129 3.54 12.15 -6.46
C VAL A 129 4.98 11.90 -6.01
N ASP A 130 5.19 11.80 -4.71
CA ASP A 130 6.54 11.76 -4.12
C ASP A 130 6.84 10.40 -3.48
N PRO A 131 8.06 9.87 -3.62
CA PRO A 131 8.46 8.64 -2.93
C PRO A 131 8.60 8.90 -1.43
N ILE A 132 7.90 8.11 -0.62
CA ILE A 132 7.92 8.22 0.85
C ILE A 132 8.71 7.09 1.51
N ALA A 133 8.75 5.90 0.88
CA ALA A 133 9.52 4.77 1.38
C ALA A 133 10.10 3.93 0.23
N PRO A 134 11.27 3.30 0.41
CA PRO A 134 11.91 2.51 -0.64
C PRO A 134 11.28 1.11 -0.84
N SER A 135 10.47 0.64 0.11
CA SER A 135 9.80 -0.66 0.03
C SER A 135 8.56 -0.71 0.93
N PHE A 136 7.72 -1.72 0.75
CA PHE A 136 6.58 -1.98 1.63
C PHE A 136 7.01 -2.23 3.08
N GLY A 137 8.05 -3.04 3.32
CA GLY A 137 8.55 -3.29 4.67
C GLY A 137 9.00 -2.01 5.39
N ALA A 138 9.74 -1.14 4.69
CA ALA A 138 10.18 0.14 5.25
C ALA A 138 9.01 1.11 5.51
N TRP A 139 8.00 1.11 4.63
CA TRP A 139 6.77 1.88 4.86
C TRP A 139 6.01 1.36 6.08
N LEU A 140 5.84 0.03 6.19
CA LEU A 140 5.10 -0.59 7.28
C LEU A 140 5.79 -0.34 8.63
N GLU A 141 7.10 -0.51 8.72
CA GLU A 141 7.87 -0.21 9.93
C GLU A 141 7.65 1.23 10.40
N ARG A 142 7.87 2.22 9.52
CA ARG A 142 7.68 3.63 9.88
C ARG A 142 6.23 3.95 10.24
N THR A 143 5.29 3.36 9.52
CA THR A 143 3.86 3.56 9.77
C THR A 143 3.48 3.02 11.14
N LEU A 144 3.90 1.81 11.51
CA LEU A 144 3.63 1.24 12.83
C LEU A 144 4.24 2.09 13.96
N CYS A 145 5.38 2.75 13.72
CA CYS A 145 5.98 3.69 14.67
C CYS A 145 5.33 5.09 14.70
N SER A 146 4.42 5.42 13.78
CA SER A 146 3.89 6.79 13.66
C SER A 146 2.70 7.10 14.56
N ASN A 147 2.19 6.10 15.30
CA ASN A 147 1.00 6.25 16.15
C ASN A 147 -0.19 6.89 15.39
N ASN A 148 -0.55 6.29 14.26
CA ASN A 148 -1.63 6.72 13.36
C ASN A 148 -1.43 8.07 12.64
N GLN A 149 -0.22 8.65 12.67
CA GLN A 149 0.10 9.89 11.95
C GLN A 149 0.65 9.62 10.53
N LEU A 150 0.34 10.51 9.58
CA LEU A 150 0.95 10.53 8.24
C LEU A 150 2.38 11.06 8.32
N TRP A 151 3.33 10.20 8.70
CA TRP A 151 4.70 10.55 9.13
C TRP A 151 5.59 11.22 8.07
N TRP A 152 5.18 11.27 6.81
CA TRP A 152 5.89 11.95 5.72
C TRP A 152 5.40 13.39 5.50
N LEU A 153 4.25 13.76 6.08
CA LEU A 153 3.73 15.12 6.02
C LEU A 153 4.35 15.95 7.15
N PRO A 154 4.54 17.27 6.94
CA PRO A 154 4.89 18.16 8.03
C PRO A 154 3.79 18.13 9.10
N GLU A 155 4.18 18.32 10.37
CA GLU A 155 3.20 18.54 11.43
C GLU A 155 2.30 19.73 11.02
N PRO A 156 0.97 19.62 11.19
CA PRO A 156 0.10 20.76 10.94
C PRO A 156 0.55 21.91 11.86
N GLU A 157 0.85 23.07 11.28
CA GLU A 157 1.04 24.28 12.06
C GLU A 157 -0.25 24.49 12.89
N ASN A 158 -0.11 24.43 14.22
CA ASN A 158 -1.19 24.84 15.10
C ASN A 158 -1.31 26.36 14.98
N ASP A 159 -2.28 26.84 14.21
CA ASP A 159 -2.75 28.24 14.25
C ASP A 159 -3.37 28.58 15.62
#